data_AF-A0A838S863-F1
#
_entry.id   AF-A0A838S863-F1
#
_cell.length_a   1.000
_cell.length_b   1.000
_cell.length_c   1.000
_cell.angle_alpha   90.00
_cell.angle_beta   90.00
_cell.angle_gamma   90.00
#
_symmetry.space_group_name_H-M   'P 1'
#
loop_
_entity.id
_entity.type
_entity.pdbx_description
1 polymer ?
#
loop_
_entity_poly.entity_id
_entity_poly.type
_entity_poly.pdbx_seq_one_letter_code
_entity_poly.pdbx_strand_id
1 'polypeptide(L)'
;MATEHDKIDTAPRTSRGTDMLTGIRWGAAAWAGIVAGLVFMIMEMLMVWLFMGQSPWGPPRMIAAIAMGKEVLPPPATFSFGIVMVGTLVHMALAVLYGLVLGPIVHRMGTGAALAT
;
A
#
# COMPACT_ATOMS: atom_id res chain seq x y z
N MET A 1 -56.57 -10.04 6.37
CA MET A 1 -55.58 -11.05 6.80
C MET A 1 -54.32 -10.90 5.94
N ALA A 2 -53.62 -9.77 6.07
CA ALA A 2 -52.45 -9.43 5.24
C ALA A 2 -51.62 -8.32 5.93
N THR A 3 -51.00 -8.60 7.08
CA THR A 3 -50.16 -7.59 7.78
C THR A 3 -48.98 -8.16 8.58
N GLU A 4 -48.74 -9.47 8.57
CA GLU A 4 -47.72 -10.07 9.45
C GLU A 4 -46.45 -10.57 8.71
N HIS A 5 -46.55 -10.80 7.39
CA HIS A 5 -45.47 -11.42 6.62
C HIS A 5 -44.39 -10.44 6.11
N ASP A 6 -44.59 -9.13 6.26
CA ASP A 6 -43.69 -8.08 5.74
C ASP A 6 -42.68 -7.57 6.79
N LYS A 7 -42.89 -7.89 8.07
CA LYS A 7 -42.11 -7.30 9.17
C LYS A 7 -40.73 -7.95 9.39
N ILE A 8 -40.43 -9.06 8.71
CA ILE A 8 -39.20 -9.84 8.98
C ILE A 8 -38.05 -9.46 8.03
N ASP A 9 -38.31 -8.74 6.93
CA ASP A 9 -37.29 -8.48 5.90
C ASP A 9 -36.61 -7.09 6.01
N THR A 10 -36.88 -6.33 7.07
CA THR A 10 -36.28 -4.99 7.28
C THR A 10 -35.08 -4.98 8.23
N ALA A 11 -34.53 -6.14 8.59
CA ALA A 11 -33.32 -6.18 9.42
C ALA A 11 -32.13 -5.61 8.62
N PRO A 12 -31.41 -4.59 9.12
CA PRO A 12 -30.26 -4.04 8.42
C PRO A 12 -29.22 -5.14 8.24
N ARG A 13 -28.96 -5.51 6.97
CA ARG A 13 -27.92 -6.48 6.61
C ARG A 13 -26.59 -5.91 7.09
N THR A 14 -26.10 -6.39 8.23
CA THR A 14 -24.81 -5.98 8.77
C THR A 14 -23.73 -6.23 7.70
N SER A 15 -22.81 -5.28 7.53
CA SER A 15 -21.69 -5.30 6.58
C SER A 15 -20.80 -6.56 6.63
N ARG A 16 -21.01 -7.42 7.64
CA ARG A 16 -20.39 -8.74 7.79
C ARG A 16 -20.74 -9.72 6.65
N GLY A 17 -21.83 -9.49 5.91
CA GLY A 17 -22.25 -10.36 4.80
C GLY A 17 -21.36 -10.26 3.55
N THR A 18 -20.82 -9.09 3.23
CA THR A 18 -19.97 -8.89 2.04
C THR A 18 -18.58 -9.49 2.21
N ASP A 19 -18.05 -9.53 3.43
CA ASP A 19 -16.72 -10.06 3.74
C ASP A 19 -16.64 -11.60 3.56
N MET A 20 -17.75 -12.30 3.80
CA MET A 20 -17.82 -13.76 3.61
C MET A 20 -18.03 -14.18 2.16
N LEU A 21 -18.65 -13.32 1.34
CA LEU A 21 -18.95 -13.60 -0.07
C LEU A 21 -17.75 -13.37 -1.00
N THR A 22 -16.76 -12.58 -0.58
CA THR A 22 -15.62 -12.16 -1.42
C THR A 22 -14.27 -12.77 -1.00
N GLY A 23 -14.20 -13.49 0.13
CA GLY A 23 -12.97 -14.10 0.67
C GLY A 23 -11.90 -13.10 1.15
N ILE A 24 -11.98 -11.83 0.75
CA ILE A 24 -11.00 -10.78 1.06
C ILE A 24 -11.40 -10.07 2.34
N ARG A 25 -10.55 -10.19 3.36
CA ARG A 25 -10.63 -9.41 4.60
C ARG A 25 -9.97 -8.05 4.37
N TRP A 26 -10.75 -7.05 3.95
CA TRP A 26 -10.26 -5.71 3.59
C TRP A 26 -9.34 -5.06 4.62
N GLY A 27 -9.65 -5.19 5.91
CA GLY A 27 -8.79 -4.67 6.98
C GLY A 27 -7.42 -5.35 7.04
N ALA A 28 -7.36 -6.67 6.81
CA ALA A 28 -6.09 -7.40 6.76
C ALA A 28 -5.29 -7.04 5.51
N ALA A 29 -5.94 -6.84 4.37
CA ALA A 29 -5.30 -6.39 3.13
C ALA A 29 -4.68 -4.99 3.29
N ALA A 30 -5.42 -4.05 3.91
CA ALA A 30 -4.90 -2.72 4.21
C ALA A 30 -3.66 -2.78 5.12
N TRP A 31 -3.71 -3.57 6.19
CA TRP A 31 -2.58 -3.74 7.11
C TRP A 31 -1.37 -4.39 6.42
N ALA A 32 -1.60 -5.42 5.61
CA ALA A 32 -0.54 -6.06 4.84
C ALA A 32 0.15 -5.08 3.88
N GLY A 33 -0.61 -4.19 3.23
CA GLY A 33 -0.05 -3.15 2.36
C GLY A 33 0.83 -2.15 3.12
N ILE A 34 0.39 -1.68 4.29
CA ILE A 34 1.17 -0.76 5.14
C ILE A 34 2.48 -1.42 5.57
N VAL A 35 2.42 -2.65 6.08
CA VAL A 35 3.60 -3.39 6.53
C VAL A 35 4.55 -3.66 5.36
N ALA A 36 4.03 -4.12 4.21
CA ALA A 36 4.84 -4.38 3.03
C ALA A 36 5.54 -3.11 2.53
N GLY A 37 4.85 -1.97 2.48
CA GLY A 37 5.44 -0.70 2.07
C GLY A 37 6.51 -0.21 3.05
N LEU A 38 6.30 -0.35 4.36
CA LEU A 38 7.32 0.02 5.35
C LEU A 38 8.56 -0.88 5.26
N VAL A 39 8.38 -2.19 5.10
CA VAL A 39 9.47 -3.14 4.90
C VAL A 39 10.23 -2.84 3.62
N PHE A 40 9.53 -2.54 2.53
CA PHE A 40 10.14 -2.18 1.25
C PHE A 40 10.97 -0.90 1.36
N MET A 41 10.45 0.13 2.03
CA MET A 41 11.20 1.36 2.31
C MET A 41 12.50 1.10 3.08
N ILE A 42 12.44 0.30 4.14
CA ILE A 42 13.63 -0.09 4.91
C ILE A 42 14.61 -0.88 4.02
N MET A 43 14.09 -1.78 3.18
CA MET A 43 14.89 -2.55 2.24
C MET A 43 15.64 -1.64 1.25
N GLU A 44 14.99 -0.62 0.68
CA GLU A 44 15.64 0.34 -0.23
C GLU A 44 16.78 1.08 0.47
N MET A 45 16.55 1.55 1.71
CA MET A 45 17.58 2.23 2.50
C MET A 45 18.78 1.32 2.76
N LEU A 46 18.53 0.06 3.13
CA LEU A 46 19.58 -0.94 3.35
C LEU A 46 20.31 -1.30 2.05
N MET A 47 19.59 -1.46 0.94
CA MET A 47 20.18 -1.80 -0.35
C MET A 47 21.12 -0.69 -0.83
N VAL A 48 20.69 0.58 -0.76
CA VAL A 48 21.53 1.71 -1.17
C VAL A 48 22.77 1.83 -0.29
N TRP A 49 22.63 1.58 1.02
CA TRP A 49 23.75 1.61 1.94
C TRP A 49 24.74 0.46 1.70
N LEU A 50 24.26 -0.78 1.58
CA LEU A 50 25.10 -1.97 1.47
C LEU A 50 25.68 -2.20 0.07
N PHE A 51 24.90 -1.93 -0.98
CA PHE A 51 25.31 -2.23 -2.37
C PHE A 51 25.87 -1.04 -3.11
N MET A 52 25.45 0.20 -2.78
CA MET A 52 25.91 1.41 -3.50
C MET A 52 26.89 2.26 -2.68
N GLY A 53 27.10 1.94 -1.40
CA GLY A 53 27.96 2.73 -0.50
C GLY A 53 27.47 4.17 -0.31
N GLN A 54 26.21 4.45 -0.63
CA GLN A 54 25.60 5.77 -0.53
C GLN A 54 24.87 5.90 0.82
N SER A 55 24.46 7.12 1.14
CA SER A 55 23.68 7.35 2.36
C SER A 55 22.31 6.64 2.29
N PRO A 56 21.90 5.91 3.35
CA PRO A 56 20.56 5.31 3.42
C PRO A 56 19.44 6.35 3.41
N TRP A 57 19.75 7.62 3.66
CA TRP A 57 18.78 8.72 3.61
C TRP A 57 18.57 9.30 2.21
N GLY A 58 19.24 8.75 1.18
CA GLY A 58 19.06 9.12 -0.22
C GLY A 58 17.64 8.83 -0.72
N PRO A 59 17.15 7.58 -0.67
CA PRO A 59 15.82 7.24 -1.18
C PRO A 59 14.67 8.04 -0.54
N PRO A 60 14.59 8.17 0.80
CA PRO A 60 13.55 8.98 1.43
C PRO A 60 13.55 10.43 0.96
N ARG A 61 14.73 11.03 0.73
CA ARG A 61 14.86 12.41 0.22
C ARG A 61 14.37 12.56 -1.21
N MET A 62 14.73 11.62 -2.08
CA MET A 62 14.30 11.65 -3.48
C MET A 62 12.78 11.56 -3.58
N ILE A 63 12.17 10.70 -2.77
CA ILE A 63 10.72 10.58 -2.68
C ILE A 63 10.11 11.86 -2.10
N ALA A 64 10.71 12.41 -1.04
CA ALA A 64 10.22 13.64 -0.42
C ALA A 64 10.29 14.86 -1.36
N ALA A 65 11.22 14.87 -2.32
CA ALA A 65 11.34 15.91 -3.34
C ALA A 65 10.12 15.99 -4.28
N ILE A 66 9.34 14.92 -4.40
CA ILE A 66 8.06 14.92 -5.14
C ILE A 66 7.09 15.95 -4.54
N ALA A 67 7.06 16.06 -3.21
CA ALA A 67 6.15 16.96 -2.50
C ALA A 67 6.81 18.29 -2.09
N MET A 68 8.08 18.28 -1.69
CA MET A 68 8.79 19.48 -1.19
C MET A 68 9.66 20.17 -2.24
N GLY A 69 9.75 19.63 -3.45
CA GLY A 69 10.60 20.16 -4.51
C GLY A 69 12.07 19.73 -4.39
N LYS A 70 12.89 20.15 -5.37
CA LYS A 70 14.28 19.70 -5.54
C LYS A 70 15.24 20.10 -4.42
N GLU A 71 14.89 21.07 -3.57
CA GLU A 71 15.78 21.58 -2.52
C GLU A 71 16.08 20.55 -1.42
N VAL A 72 15.26 19.49 -1.32
CA VAL A 72 15.49 18.40 -0.36
C VAL A 72 16.33 17.25 -0.95
N LEU A 73 16.75 17.36 -2.22
CA LEU A 73 17.60 16.37 -2.87
C LEU A 73 19.02 16.40 -2.29
N PRO A 74 19.71 15.24 -2.25
CA PRO A 74 21.14 15.19 -1.95
C PRO A 74 21.98 16.00 -2.97
N PRO A 75 23.12 16.60 -2.58
CA PRO A 75 23.82 16.53 -1.28
C PRO A 75 23.59 17.73 -0.34
N PRO A 76 23.63 17.56 1.01
CA PRO A 76 23.99 16.34 1.76
C PRO A 76 22.79 15.46 2.17
N ALA A 77 22.94 14.13 2.05
CA ALA A 77 21.94 13.14 2.45
C ALA A 77 22.01 12.77 3.94
N THR A 78 21.79 13.73 4.84
CA THR A 78 21.84 13.56 6.32
C THR A 78 20.49 13.23 6.95
N PHE A 79 20.36 12.62 8.12
CA PHE A 79 19.01 12.43 8.67
C PHE A 79 18.28 13.78 8.93
N SER A 80 17.02 13.89 8.49
CA SER A 80 16.12 15.01 8.82
C SER A 80 14.72 14.45 9.00
N PHE A 81 14.20 14.52 10.23
CA PHE A 81 12.93 13.90 10.59
C PHE A 81 11.77 14.38 9.70
N GLY A 82 11.66 15.69 9.46
CA GLY A 82 10.58 16.24 8.62
C GLY A 82 10.67 15.75 7.17
N ILE A 83 11.87 15.69 6.60
CA ILE A 83 12.08 15.23 5.22
C ILE A 83 11.78 13.74 5.09
N VAL A 84 12.26 12.93 6.03
CA VAL A 84 12.02 11.48 6.05
C VAL A 84 10.54 11.19 6.27
N MET A 85 9.86 11.91 7.16
CA MET A 85 8.42 11.75 7.40
C MET A 85 7.61 12.04 6.14
N VAL A 86 7.89 13.16 5.45
CA VAL A 86 7.21 13.47 4.17
C VAL A 86 7.53 12.41 3.11
N GLY A 87 8.78 11.99 3.00
CA GLY A 87 9.19 10.90 2.10
C GLY A 87 8.41 9.61 2.35
N THR A 88 8.27 9.21 3.61
CA THR A 88 7.49 8.02 4.00
C THR A 88 6.00 8.17 3.67
N LEU A 89 5.40 9.35 3.89
CA LEU A 89 4.00 9.59 3.55
C LEU A 89 3.76 9.51 2.04
N VAL A 90 4.64 10.12 1.24
CA VAL A 90 4.57 10.03 -0.23
C VAL A 90 4.81 8.60 -0.69
N HIS A 91 5.79 7.89 -0.12
CA HIS A 91 6.04 6.48 -0.41
C HIS A 91 4.79 5.63 -0.14
N MET A 92 4.10 5.89 0.96
CA MET A 92 2.90 5.12 1.32
C MET A 92 1.71 5.44 0.40
N ALA A 93 1.56 6.70 -0.01
CA ALA A 93 0.60 7.08 -1.04
C ALA A 93 0.87 6.37 -2.38
N LEU A 94 2.13 6.33 -2.82
CA LEU A 94 2.54 5.64 -4.04
C LEU A 94 2.38 4.13 -3.92
N ALA A 95 2.70 3.53 -2.77
CA ALA A 95 2.53 2.10 -2.52
C ALA A 95 1.05 1.69 -2.61
N VAL A 96 0.15 2.48 -2.04
CA VAL A 96 -1.30 2.28 -2.18
C VAL A 96 -1.73 2.43 -3.64
N LEU A 97 -1.29 3.49 -4.32
CA LEU A 97 -1.63 3.72 -5.72
C LEU A 97 -1.17 2.57 -6.62
N TYR A 98 0.09 2.13 -6.49
CA TYR A 98 0.62 1.01 -7.24
C TYR A 98 -0.03 -0.31 -6.85
N GLY A 99 -0.36 -0.53 -5.58
CA GLY A 99 -1.13 -1.71 -5.14
C GLY A 99 -2.50 -1.77 -5.79
N LEU A 100 -3.20 -0.63 -5.90
CA LEU A 100 -4.51 -0.53 -6.56
C LEU A 100 -4.43 -0.75 -8.08
N VAL A 101 -3.33 -0.33 -8.72
CA VAL A 101 -3.12 -0.53 -10.16
C VAL A 101 -2.67 -1.96 -10.47
N LEU A 102 -1.66 -2.46 -9.75
CA LEU A 102 -1.06 -3.76 -9.99
C LEU A 102 -1.91 -4.91 -9.46
N GLY A 103 -2.67 -4.72 -8.38
CA GLY A 103 -3.51 -5.76 -7.77
C GLY A 103 -4.47 -6.42 -8.77
N PRO A 104 -5.30 -5.66 -9.50
CA PRO A 104 -6.18 -6.20 -10.54
C PRO A 104 -5.42 -6.86 -11.71
N ILE A 105 -4.24 -6.34 -12.07
CA ILE A 105 -3.41 -6.89 -13.14
C ILE A 105 -2.90 -8.28 -12.73
N VAL A 106 -2.29 -8.38 -11.55
CA VAL A 106 -1.78 -9.63 -10.99
C VAL A 106 -2.92 -10.63 -10.76
N HIS A 107 -4.08 -10.18 -10.29
CA HIS A 107 -5.26 -11.05 -10.14
C HIS A 107 -5.70 -11.67 -11.47
N ARG A 108 -5.61 -10.92 -12.58
CA ARG A 108 -5.93 -11.42 -13.93
C ARG A 108 -4.86 -12.35 -14.51
N MET A 109 -3.62 -12.27 -14.06
CA MET A 109 -2.52 -13.13 -14.53
C MET A 109 -2.59 -14.56 -13.98
N GLY A 110 -3.39 -14.82 -12.94
CA GLY A 110 -3.46 -16.10 -12.21
C GLY A 110 -4.75 -16.90 -12.37
N THR A 111 -5.02 -17.39 -13.59
CA THR A 111 -5.78 -18.65 -13.81
C THR A 111 -5.50 -19.27 -15.19
N GLY A 112 -5.13 -18.48 -16.20
CA GLY A 112 -4.84 -18.96 -17.56
C GLY A 112 -3.39 -19.41 -17.81
N ALA A 113 -2.40 -18.81 -17.15
CA ALA A 113 -0.99 -19.14 -17.39
C ALA A 113 -0.53 -20.46 -16.75
N ALA A 114 -1.26 -20.97 -15.76
CA ALA A 114 -0.94 -22.22 -15.07
C ALA A 114 -1.45 -23.49 -15.79
N LEU A 115 -2.28 -23.35 -16.81
CA LEU A 115 -2.84 -24.46 -17.61
C LEU A 115 -2.16 -24.61 -18.99
N ALA A 116 -1.17 -23.76 -19.29
CA ALA A 116 -0.47 -23.71 -20.57
C ALA A 116 0.91 -24.41 -20.55
N THR A 117 1.26 -25.06 -19.44
CA THR A 117 2.41 -25.97 -19.29
C THR A 117 1.91 -27.35 -18.96
#